data_AF-A0A7C7NX52-F1
#
_entry.id   AF-A0A7C7NX52-F1
#
_cell.length_a   1.000
_cell.length_b   1.000
_cell.length_c   1.000
_cell.angle_alpha   90.00
_cell.angle_beta   90.00
_cell.angle_gamma   90.00
#
_symmetry.space_group_name_H-M   'P 1'
#
loop_
_entity.id
_entity.type
_entity.pdbx_description
1 polymer ?
#
loop_
_entity_poly.entity_id
_entity_poly.type
_entity_poly.pdbx_seq_one_letter_code
_entity_poly.pdbx_strand_id
1 'polypeptide(L)'
;MDRKTLLAFLIIAVIILLTPAYYNIVYPTAENEFADSSATIVRRAADPVTSYTKPIKENTSLQPFSVVENKIYSVQTNLYSATISSFNGGSLTSFTLNNYSYLNNSQVELINENNQQNLLVSFRSVDGENIELSGQWEPVSNVSPGFIESEYSLRFKRLLGGAWIYKTLTFYPDNYIIDVETDLSMVERFISQGIYNLSWFGGLPITEKNATDDASYFDAFIYQGGELHSPKISENKNPKEDNIKGETAWVAVRSKYFVSALIPNKPGLGGKTSGYKNGEVEKIYSVSISLLAHQNKNTRLYLGPLEYSRIKALGVELDSIMNFGWSLIRPIAKGVHFLLIKMNTFIPNYGVVLIVFSLLIKILVYPLTKKSYESTQKMQAVQPQLNALKEKYKNDQKKMSQAQMALFKEHGVNP
;
A
#
# COMPACT_ATOMS: atom_id res chain seq x y z
N MET A 1 31.43 -14.12 -34.57
CA MET A 1 30.06 -13.93 -34.02
C MET A 1 29.07 -14.36 -35.08
N ASP A 2 28.18 -15.32 -34.79
CA ASP A 2 27.14 -15.75 -35.75
C ASP A 2 26.19 -14.57 -36.05
N ARG A 3 25.64 -14.48 -37.28
CA ARG A 3 24.66 -13.47 -37.67
C ARG A 3 23.46 -13.46 -36.72
N LYS A 4 23.08 -14.63 -36.17
CA LYS A 4 22.01 -14.75 -35.17
C LYS A 4 22.40 -14.12 -33.82
N THR A 5 23.65 -14.30 -33.40
CA THR A 5 24.19 -13.67 -32.19
C THR A 5 24.33 -12.16 -32.37
N LEU A 6 24.81 -11.71 -33.52
CA LEU A 6 24.85 -10.29 -33.90
C LEU A 6 23.46 -9.67 -33.92
N LEU A 7 22.48 -10.38 -34.48
CA LEU A 7 21.08 -9.95 -34.51
C LEU A 7 20.46 -9.93 -33.11
N ALA A 8 20.79 -10.89 -32.23
CA ALA A 8 20.37 -10.87 -30.84
C ALA A 8 20.97 -9.68 -30.06
N PHE A 9 22.26 -9.40 -30.23
CA PHE A 9 22.90 -8.22 -29.63
C PHE A 9 22.35 -6.92 -30.21
N LEU A 10 22.05 -6.87 -31.50
CA LEU A 10 21.44 -5.72 -32.15
C LEU A 10 20.00 -5.49 -31.64
N ILE A 11 19.22 -6.55 -31.46
CA ILE A 11 17.88 -6.46 -30.87
C ILE A 11 17.95 -6.00 -29.41
N ILE A 12 18.88 -6.55 -28.61
CA ILE A 12 19.09 -6.12 -27.22
C ILE A 12 19.52 -4.65 -27.17
N ALA A 13 20.43 -4.22 -28.05
CA ALA A 13 20.85 -2.83 -28.14
C ALA A 13 19.71 -1.90 -28.55
N VAL A 14 18.88 -2.31 -29.52
CA VAL A 14 17.69 -1.55 -29.95
C VAL A 14 16.65 -1.47 -28.83
N ILE A 15 16.41 -2.56 -28.09
CA ILE A 15 15.51 -2.56 -26.92
C ILE A 15 16.03 -1.59 -25.87
N ILE A 16 17.31 -1.67 -25.50
CA ILE A 16 17.93 -0.78 -24.50
C ILE A 16 17.87 0.68 -24.95
N LEU A 17 18.08 0.95 -26.24
CA LEU A 17 18.09 2.32 -26.79
C LEU A 17 16.69 2.91 -26.92
N LEU A 18 15.67 2.08 -27.17
CA LEU A 18 14.26 2.49 -27.21
C LEU A 18 13.61 2.52 -25.83
N THR A 19 14.20 1.88 -24.82
CA THR A 19 13.67 1.82 -23.45
C THR A 19 13.46 3.22 -22.85
N PRO A 20 14.42 4.18 -22.92
CA PRO A 20 14.21 5.55 -22.44
C PRO A 20 13.09 6.30 -23.16
N ALA A 21 13.00 6.15 -24.49
CA ALA A 21 11.93 6.79 -25.28
C ALA A 21 10.55 6.20 -24.94
N TYR A 22 10.48 4.88 -24.73
CA TYR A 22 9.28 4.21 -24.24
C TYR A 22 8.88 4.69 -22.84
N TYR A 23 9.84 4.82 -21.92
CA TYR A 23 9.57 5.38 -20.59
C TYR A 23 9.04 6.82 -20.66
N ASN A 24 9.54 7.66 -21.57
CA ASN A 24 9.05 9.05 -21.72
C ASN A 24 7.65 9.14 -22.37
N ILE A 25 7.22 8.16 -23.16
CA ILE A 25 5.87 8.12 -23.75
C ILE A 25 4.84 7.59 -22.73
N VAL A 26 5.22 6.57 -21.95
CA VAL A 26 4.32 5.95 -20.95
C VAL A 26 4.32 6.73 -19.63
N TYR A 27 5.43 7.41 -19.32
CA TYR A 27 5.59 8.29 -18.16
C TYR A 27 6.25 9.60 -18.60
N PRO A 28 5.50 10.53 -19.21
CA PRO A 28 6.07 11.83 -19.56
C PRO A 28 6.53 12.54 -18.28
N THR A 29 7.84 12.78 -18.17
CA THR A 29 8.38 13.69 -17.15
C THR A 29 7.69 15.04 -17.30
N ALA A 30 7.05 15.52 -16.24
CA ALA A 30 6.48 16.86 -16.21
C ALA A 30 7.60 17.88 -16.44
N GLU A 31 7.61 18.47 -17.64
CA GLU A 31 8.49 19.56 -18.00
C GLU A 31 7.98 20.82 -17.28
N ASN A 32 8.69 21.27 -16.26
CA ASN A 32 8.41 22.56 -15.63
C ASN A 32 8.85 23.66 -16.60
N GLU A 33 7.91 24.12 -17.44
CA GLU A 33 8.06 25.39 -18.14
C GLU A 33 7.96 26.54 -17.11
N PHE A 34 9.09 26.90 -16.51
CA PHE A 34 9.27 28.26 -16.02
C PHE A 34 9.42 29.18 -17.24
N ALA A 35 8.30 29.70 -17.74
CA ALA A 35 8.31 30.82 -18.66
C ALA A 35 8.77 32.07 -17.89
N ASP A 36 10.03 32.43 -18.08
CA ASP A 36 10.63 33.70 -17.72
C ASP A 36 9.88 34.85 -18.42
N SER A 37 8.91 35.44 -17.73
CA SER A 37 8.22 36.66 -18.18
C SER A 37 8.88 37.89 -17.57
N SER A 38 10.11 38.13 -17.99
CA SER A 38 10.82 39.39 -17.77
C SER A 38 10.38 40.43 -18.82
N ALA A 39 9.15 40.94 -18.69
CA ALA A 39 8.69 42.12 -19.43
C ALA A 39 8.30 43.22 -18.44
N THR A 40 9.29 44.02 -18.05
CA THR A 40 9.11 45.24 -17.25
C THR A 40 8.39 46.30 -18.07
N ILE A 41 7.07 46.39 -17.93
CA ILE A 41 6.33 47.59 -18.30
C ILE A 41 6.29 48.49 -17.07
N VAL A 42 7.13 49.53 -17.09
CA VAL A 42 7.04 50.65 -16.14
C VAL A 42 5.71 51.35 -16.37
N ARG A 43 4.70 51.02 -15.55
CA ARG A 43 3.52 51.85 -15.36
C ARG A 43 3.69 52.67 -14.10
N ARG A 44 3.70 53.97 -14.31
CA ARG A 44 3.76 55.07 -13.34
C ARG A 44 2.68 54.87 -12.26
N ALA A 45 3.11 54.95 -11.00
CA ALA A 45 2.25 54.89 -9.83
C ALA A 45 1.19 56.02 -9.86
N ALA A 46 -0.05 55.66 -9.56
CA ALA A 46 -1.04 56.54 -9.01
C ALA A 46 -1.52 55.87 -7.73
N ASP A 47 -1.17 56.43 -6.57
CA ASP A 47 -1.58 55.94 -5.27
C ASP A 47 -3.06 56.28 -5.02
N PRO A 48 -3.96 55.31 -4.83
CA PRO A 48 -5.13 55.55 -4.02
C PRO A 48 -4.71 55.32 -2.56
N VAL A 49 -4.52 56.41 -1.82
CA VAL A 49 -4.47 56.37 -0.35
C VAL A 49 -5.83 55.88 0.12
N THR A 50 -5.92 54.57 0.32
CA THR A 50 -7.03 53.96 1.04
C THR A 50 -6.49 53.63 2.42
N SER A 51 -6.95 54.37 3.44
CA SER A 51 -6.62 54.09 4.83
C SER A 51 -7.20 52.73 5.22
N TYR A 52 -6.44 51.66 5.00
CA TYR A 52 -6.71 50.36 5.58
C TYR A 52 -6.36 50.43 7.05
N THR A 53 -7.37 50.65 7.89
CA THR A 53 -7.26 50.34 9.31
C THR A 53 -7.29 48.82 9.43
N LYS A 54 -6.13 48.23 9.77
CA LYS A 54 -6.01 46.81 10.12
C LYS A 54 -7.15 46.47 11.10
N PRO A 55 -8.01 45.46 10.81
CA PRO A 55 -9.01 45.05 11.79
C PRO A 55 -8.24 44.68 13.06
N ILE A 56 -8.66 45.29 14.17
CA ILE A 56 -8.20 44.89 15.49
C ILE A 56 -8.43 43.39 15.56
N LYS A 57 -7.35 42.62 15.66
CA LYS A 57 -7.43 41.21 16.05
C LYS A 57 -8.16 41.24 17.38
N GLU A 58 -9.44 40.91 17.39
CA GLU A 58 -9.99 40.23 18.54
C GLU A 58 -9.13 38.97 18.66
N ASN A 59 -8.16 39.06 19.57
CA ASN A 59 -7.56 37.89 20.15
C ASN A 59 -8.72 37.18 20.85
N THR A 60 -9.50 36.41 20.09
CA THR A 60 -10.13 35.21 20.62
C THR A 60 -8.95 34.34 20.98
N SER A 61 -8.37 34.58 22.16
CA SER A 61 -7.50 33.61 22.77
C SER A 61 -8.32 32.33 22.79
N LEU A 62 -7.83 31.31 22.09
CA LEU A 62 -8.27 29.96 22.33
C LEU A 62 -8.06 29.77 23.84
N GLN A 63 -9.16 29.84 24.60
CA GLN A 63 -9.10 29.70 26.04
C GLN A 63 -8.33 28.42 26.36
N PRO A 64 -7.50 28.41 27.41
CA PRO A 64 -6.81 27.19 27.81
C PRO A 64 -7.86 26.09 28.00
N PHE A 65 -7.74 25.05 27.17
CA PHE A 65 -8.64 23.91 27.13
C PHE A 65 -8.81 23.37 28.56
N SER A 66 -10.05 23.15 28.99
CA SER A 66 -10.30 22.32 30.16
C SER A 66 -9.57 20.99 29.93
N VAL A 67 -8.74 20.56 30.89
CA VAL A 67 -8.00 19.30 30.80
C VAL A 67 -9.01 18.16 30.83
N VAL A 68 -9.44 17.70 29.65
CA VAL A 68 -10.37 16.57 29.51
C VAL A 68 -9.57 15.31 29.78
N GLU A 69 -9.84 14.59 30.86
CA GLU A 69 -9.09 13.38 31.19
C GLU A 69 -9.17 12.34 30.03
N ASN A 70 -8.04 11.69 29.72
CA ASN A 70 -8.02 10.66 28.69
C ASN A 70 -8.80 9.44 29.18
N LYS A 71 -9.84 9.05 28.44
CA LYS A 71 -10.63 7.84 28.73
C LYS A 71 -10.28 6.70 27.80
N ILE A 72 -10.32 5.49 28.35
CA ILE A 72 -9.99 4.24 27.68
C ILE A 72 -11.26 3.37 27.60
N TYR A 73 -11.47 2.74 26.46
CA TYR A 73 -12.58 1.84 26.17
C TYR A 73 -12.03 0.53 25.63
N SER A 74 -12.70 -0.58 25.94
CA SER A 74 -12.35 -1.91 25.44
C SER A 74 -13.52 -2.49 24.64
N VAL A 75 -13.21 -2.95 23.43
CA VAL A 75 -14.13 -3.67 22.55
C VAL A 75 -13.52 -5.04 22.29
N GLN A 76 -14.27 -6.11 22.57
CA GLN A 76 -13.84 -7.48 22.37
C GLN A 76 -14.83 -8.20 21.45
N THR A 77 -14.30 -9.01 20.54
CA THR A 77 -15.08 -9.83 19.60
C THR A 77 -14.45 -11.22 19.53
N ASN A 78 -15.02 -12.12 18.72
CA ASN A 78 -14.36 -13.39 18.40
C ASN A 78 -13.12 -13.21 17.50
N LEU A 79 -13.01 -12.10 16.78
CA LEU A 79 -11.95 -11.86 15.78
C LEU A 79 -10.79 -11.03 16.30
N TYR A 80 -11.07 -10.08 17.19
CA TYR A 80 -10.09 -9.13 17.73
C TYR A 80 -10.49 -8.60 19.11
N SER A 81 -9.51 -8.05 19.80
CA SER A 81 -9.66 -7.27 21.03
C SER A 81 -9.00 -5.91 20.83
N ALA A 82 -9.76 -4.83 20.98
CA ALA A 82 -9.33 -3.46 20.74
C ALA A 82 -9.42 -2.60 22.00
N THR A 83 -8.42 -1.75 22.20
CA THR A 83 -8.43 -0.69 23.21
C THR A 83 -8.41 0.66 22.53
N ILE A 84 -9.35 1.53 22.89
CA ILE A 84 -9.60 2.83 22.27
C ILE A 84 -9.37 3.91 23.30
N SER A 85 -8.57 4.92 22.94
CA SER A 85 -8.38 6.14 23.73
C SER A 85 -9.23 7.27 23.16
N SER A 86 -9.73 8.14 24.03
CA SER A 86 -10.39 9.40 23.64
C SER A 86 -9.46 10.40 22.92
N PHE A 87 -8.15 10.11 22.86
CA PHE A 87 -7.19 10.86 22.05
C PHE A 87 -7.56 10.81 20.55
N ASN A 88 -7.39 11.92 19.83
CA ASN A 88 -7.80 12.12 18.42
C ASN A 88 -9.24 11.69 18.10
N GLY A 89 -10.13 11.69 19.11
CA GLY A 89 -11.51 11.25 18.95
C GLY A 89 -11.64 9.75 18.68
N GLY A 90 -10.80 8.91 19.30
CA GLY A 90 -10.92 7.45 19.23
C GLY A 90 -9.68 6.74 18.68
N SER A 91 -8.46 7.18 18.99
CA SER A 91 -7.26 6.45 18.58
C SER A 91 -7.23 5.04 19.17
N LEU A 92 -6.81 4.06 18.37
CA LEU A 92 -6.57 2.70 18.84
C LEU A 92 -5.22 2.64 19.55
N THR A 93 -5.18 2.17 20.80
CA THR A 93 -3.95 1.98 21.58
C THR A 93 -3.55 0.51 21.70
N SER A 94 -4.45 -0.40 21.36
CA SER A 94 -4.20 -1.85 21.16
C SER A 94 -5.24 -2.40 20.20
N PHE A 95 -4.84 -3.32 19.34
CA PHE A 95 -5.68 -4.07 18.42
C PHE A 95 -5.06 -5.47 18.21
N THR A 96 -5.43 -6.39 19.09
CA THR A 96 -4.96 -7.78 19.08
C THR A 96 -5.89 -8.66 18.24
N LEU A 97 -5.34 -9.49 17.35
CA LEU A 97 -6.11 -10.42 16.52
C LEU A 97 -6.24 -11.79 17.18
N ASN A 98 -7.46 -12.19 17.52
CA ASN A 98 -7.68 -13.34 18.40
C ASN A 98 -7.33 -14.69 17.74
N ASN A 99 -7.38 -14.74 16.40
CA ASN A 99 -7.18 -15.96 15.61
C ASN A 99 -5.79 -16.09 14.98
N TYR A 100 -4.85 -15.20 15.32
CA TYR A 100 -3.50 -15.19 14.74
C TYR A 100 -2.46 -15.22 15.84
N SER A 101 -1.71 -16.32 15.90
CA SER A 101 -0.65 -16.51 16.90
C SER A 101 0.66 -15.85 16.47
N TYR A 102 1.30 -15.20 17.42
CA TYR A 102 2.67 -14.73 17.36
C TYR A 102 3.60 -15.72 18.10
N LEU A 103 4.91 -15.54 17.92
CA LEU A 103 5.99 -16.50 18.20
C LEU A 103 6.02 -17.10 19.60
N ASN A 104 5.46 -16.39 20.59
CA ASN A 104 5.49 -16.76 22.01
C ASN A 104 4.14 -17.28 22.51
N ASN A 105 3.28 -17.80 21.62
CA ASN A 105 1.90 -18.17 21.95
C ASN A 105 1.02 -16.96 22.35
N SER A 106 1.53 -15.74 22.18
CA SER A 106 0.74 -14.51 22.23
C SER A 106 -0.01 -14.34 20.93
N GLN A 107 -0.97 -13.42 20.89
CA GLN A 107 -1.68 -13.06 19.67
C GLN A 107 -0.93 -11.94 18.92
N VAL A 108 -1.21 -11.80 17.63
CA VAL A 108 -0.69 -10.69 16.82
C VAL A 108 -1.34 -9.38 17.28
N GLU A 109 -0.50 -8.40 17.62
CA GLU A 109 -0.89 -7.03 17.98
C GLU A 109 -0.56 -6.10 16.81
N LEU A 110 -1.49 -5.23 16.41
CA LEU A 110 -1.34 -4.32 15.28
C LEU A 110 -1.07 -2.86 15.68
N ILE A 111 -1.00 -2.58 16.99
CA ILE A 111 -0.68 -1.27 17.56
C ILE A 111 0.60 -1.34 18.41
N ASN A 112 1.54 -0.44 18.17
CA ASN A 112 2.76 -0.25 18.93
C ASN A 112 2.95 1.24 19.28
N GLU A 113 4.07 1.60 19.91
CA GLU A 113 4.39 2.98 20.30
C GLU A 113 4.39 3.99 19.14
N ASN A 114 4.63 3.54 17.91
CA ASN A 114 4.74 4.42 16.75
C ASN A 114 3.36 4.82 16.20
N ASN A 115 2.34 3.96 16.34
CA ASN A 115 1.04 4.15 15.68
C ASN A 115 -0.13 4.40 16.64
N GLN A 116 0.10 4.70 17.92
CA GLN A 116 -0.98 5.00 18.89
C GLN A 116 -1.69 6.34 18.63
N GLN A 117 -1.08 7.25 17.87
CA GLN A 117 -1.69 8.53 17.48
C GLN A 117 -2.41 8.43 16.11
N ASN A 118 -3.03 7.29 15.85
CA ASN A 118 -3.78 7.02 14.62
C ASN A 118 -5.11 7.79 14.55
N LEU A 119 -5.72 7.74 13.36
CA LEU A 119 -7.00 8.37 13.02
C LEU A 119 -7.03 9.89 13.30
N LEU A 120 -5.89 10.57 13.17
CA LEU A 120 -5.82 12.01 13.34
C LEU A 120 -6.62 12.72 12.25
N VAL A 121 -7.37 13.75 12.65
CA VAL A 121 -8.05 14.66 11.72
C VAL A 121 -7.25 15.96 11.65
N SER A 122 -6.92 16.40 10.45
CA SER A 122 -6.25 17.68 10.22
C SER A 122 -6.82 18.39 9.00
N PHE A 123 -6.73 19.71 8.96
CA PHE A 123 -7.15 20.49 7.79
C PHE A 123 -6.45 21.84 7.77
N ARG A 124 -6.54 22.54 6.64
CA ARG A 124 -6.06 23.91 6.53
C ARG A 124 -7.20 24.87 6.84
N SER A 125 -7.00 25.86 7.71
CA SER A 125 -8.00 26.87 8.02
C SER A 125 -8.20 27.84 6.86
N VAL A 126 -9.31 28.59 6.86
CA VAL A 126 -9.54 29.70 5.92
C VAL A 126 -8.48 30.80 6.01
N ASP A 127 -7.85 30.94 7.18
CA ASP A 127 -6.72 31.86 7.43
C ASP A 127 -5.37 31.29 6.93
N GLY A 128 -5.38 30.05 6.44
CA GLY A 128 -4.22 29.39 5.85
C GLY A 128 -3.35 28.60 6.83
N GLU A 129 -3.73 28.53 8.11
CA GLU A 129 -3.03 27.78 9.16
C GLU A 129 -3.32 26.27 9.06
N ASN A 130 -2.35 25.42 9.42
CA ASN A 130 -2.60 23.98 9.54
C ASN A 130 -3.16 23.68 10.93
N ILE A 131 -4.40 23.18 10.98
CA ILE A 131 -5.07 22.80 12.21
C ILE A 131 -5.02 21.28 12.32
N GLU A 132 -4.39 20.79 13.37
CA GLU A 132 -4.42 19.38 13.76
C GLU A 132 -5.35 19.21 14.96
N LEU A 133 -6.35 18.35 14.84
CA LEU A 133 -7.25 18.01 15.95
C LEU A 133 -6.63 16.94 16.87
N SER A 134 -5.32 17.06 17.11
CA SER A 134 -4.58 16.20 18.02
C SER A 134 -4.91 16.54 19.47
N GLY A 135 -4.93 15.53 20.35
CA GLY A 135 -5.27 15.71 21.76
C GLY A 135 -6.55 14.99 22.19
N GLN A 136 -6.97 15.25 23.42
CA GLN A 136 -8.15 14.62 24.03
C GLN A 136 -9.46 15.18 23.45
N TRP A 137 -10.42 14.28 23.20
CA TRP A 137 -11.78 14.62 22.82
C TRP A 137 -12.74 14.19 23.93
N GLU A 138 -13.83 14.94 24.11
CA GLU A 138 -14.86 14.59 25.09
C GLU A 138 -15.68 13.41 24.58
N PRO A 139 -15.86 12.32 25.33
CA PRO A 139 -16.78 11.29 24.93
C PRO A 139 -18.24 11.75 25.08
N VAL A 140 -19.09 11.32 24.15
CA VAL A 140 -20.54 11.46 24.25
C VAL A 140 -21.14 10.36 25.12
N SER A 141 -20.56 9.16 25.10
CA SER A 141 -20.88 8.02 25.98
C SER A 141 -19.63 7.52 26.70
N ASN A 142 -19.76 7.21 27.98
CA ASN A 142 -18.65 6.74 28.83
C ASN A 142 -18.66 5.21 29.04
N VAL A 143 -19.51 4.47 28.32
CA VAL A 143 -19.64 3.02 28.52
C VAL A 143 -18.66 2.28 27.63
N SER A 144 -17.76 1.53 28.27
CA SER A 144 -16.91 0.54 27.60
C SER A 144 -17.73 -0.73 27.36
N PRO A 145 -17.91 -1.18 26.11
CA PRO A 145 -18.81 -2.30 25.81
C PRO A 145 -18.29 -3.66 26.28
N GLY A 146 -16.97 -3.85 26.38
CA GLY A 146 -16.41 -5.18 26.62
C GLY A 146 -16.67 -6.07 25.40
N PHE A 147 -17.18 -7.27 25.61
CA PHE A 147 -17.53 -8.19 24.52
C PHE A 147 -18.81 -7.75 23.81
N ILE A 148 -18.77 -7.65 22.48
CA ILE A 148 -19.92 -7.26 21.65
C ILE A 148 -20.43 -8.42 20.81
N GLU A 149 -21.76 -8.59 20.78
CA GLU A 149 -22.46 -9.56 19.92
C GLU A 149 -23.14 -8.90 18.71
N SER A 150 -23.26 -7.57 18.73
CA SER A 150 -23.80 -6.73 17.65
C SER A 150 -22.88 -5.54 17.42
N GLU A 151 -23.17 -4.73 16.39
CA GLU A 151 -22.45 -3.48 16.18
C GLU A 151 -22.52 -2.57 17.42
N TYR A 152 -21.42 -1.85 17.69
CA TYR A 152 -21.34 -0.90 18.80
C TYR A 152 -20.56 0.36 18.40
N SER A 153 -21.09 1.54 18.75
CA SER A 153 -20.50 2.82 18.38
C SER A 153 -19.97 3.60 19.58
N LEU A 154 -18.72 4.06 19.48
CA LEU A 154 -18.10 5.02 20.39
C LEU A 154 -18.08 6.40 19.72
N ARG A 155 -18.71 7.39 20.35
CA ARG A 155 -18.79 8.75 19.82
C ARG A 155 -18.05 9.74 20.71
N PHE A 156 -17.21 10.56 20.08
CA PHE A 156 -16.42 11.61 20.69
C PHE A 156 -16.77 12.96 20.07
N LYS A 157 -16.56 14.03 20.82
CA LYS A 157 -16.78 15.41 20.38
C LYS A 157 -15.65 16.31 20.80
N ARG A 158 -15.39 17.36 20.03
CA ARG A 158 -14.41 18.39 20.35
C ARG A 158 -14.92 19.76 19.93
N LEU A 159 -14.69 20.77 20.77
CA LEU A 159 -15.05 22.14 20.49
C LEU A 159 -13.96 22.82 19.65
N LEU A 160 -14.35 23.49 18.57
CA LEU A 160 -13.49 24.32 17.74
C LEU A 160 -14.26 25.57 17.29
N GLY A 161 -13.75 26.76 17.60
CA GLY A 161 -14.36 28.02 17.17
C GLY A 161 -15.83 28.17 17.60
N GLY A 162 -16.18 27.65 18.79
CA GLY A 162 -17.56 27.66 19.31
C GLY A 162 -18.51 26.64 18.69
N ALA A 163 -18.02 25.76 17.80
CA ALA A 163 -18.81 24.70 17.15
C ALA A 163 -18.26 23.31 17.51
N TRP A 164 -19.16 22.32 17.59
CA TRP A 164 -18.80 20.94 17.92
C TRP A 164 -18.46 20.15 16.66
N ILE A 165 -17.35 19.41 16.75
CA ILE A 165 -16.95 18.36 15.82
C ILE A 165 -17.30 17.04 16.47
N TYR A 166 -17.79 16.07 15.68
CA TYR A 166 -18.05 14.71 16.18
C TYR A 166 -17.25 13.67 15.39
N LYS A 167 -16.82 12.63 16.09
CA LYS A 167 -16.22 11.45 15.49
C LYS A 167 -16.81 10.19 16.11
N THR A 168 -17.30 9.28 15.28
CA THR A 168 -17.92 8.03 15.71
C THR A 168 -17.13 6.87 15.15
N LEU A 169 -16.74 5.93 16.01
CA LEU A 169 -16.14 4.65 15.62
C LEU A 169 -17.17 3.54 15.85
N THR A 170 -17.57 2.84 14.79
CA THR A 170 -18.49 1.68 14.88
C THR A 170 -17.73 0.39 14.64
N PHE A 171 -17.84 -0.52 15.61
CA PHE A 171 -17.17 -1.81 15.63
C PHE A 171 -18.16 -2.92 15.32
N TYR A 172 -17.71 -3.93 14.59
CA TYR A 172 -18.51 -5.10 14.22
C TYR A 172 -17.89 -6.38 14.79
N PRO A 173 -18.72 -7.36 15.23
CA PRO A 173 -18.25 -8.61 15.82
C PRO A 173 -17.75 -9.64 14.79
N ASP A 174 -18.14 -9.51 13.52
CA ASP A 174 -17.99 -10.53 12.48
C ASP A 174 -16.97 -10.18 11.40
N ASN A 175 -16.36 -8.99 11.46
CA ASN A 175 -15.38 -8.53 10.48
C ASN A 175 -14.31 -7.60 11.11
N TYR A 176 -13.31 -7.22 10.31
CA TYR A 176 -12.18 -6.37 10.72
C TYR A 176 -12.32 -4.90 10.27
N ILE A 177 -13.54 -4.49 9.91
CA ILE A 177 -13.86 -3.11 9.53
C ILE A 177 -14.26 -2.36 10.79
N ILE A 178 -13.79 -1.13 10.89
CA ILE A 178 -14.26 -0.12 11.84
C ILE A 178 -14.75 1.06 11.00
N ASP A 179 -16.02 1.41 11.12
CA ASP A 179 -16.51 2.62 10.44
C ASP A 179 -16.09 3.84 11.25
N VAL A 180 -15.46 4.80 10.56
CA VAL A 180 -15.03 6.08 11.12
C VAL A 180 -15.86 7.17 10.47
N GLU A 181 -16.88 7.63 11.19
CA GLU A 181 -17.66 8.81 10.81
C GLU A 181 -17.00 10.06 11.39
N THR A 182 -16.70 11.05 10.55
CA THR A 182 -16.13 12.35 10.94
C THR A 182 -17.09 13.46 10.52
N ASP A 183 -17.82 14.03 11.46
CA ASP A 183 -18.78 15.10 11.21
C ASP A 183 -18.17 16.48 11.49
N LEU A 184 -17.78 17.16 10.42
CA LEU A 184 -17.21 18.50 10.41
C LEU A 184 -18.21 19.57 9.94
N SER A 185 -19.49 19.23 9.76
CA SER A 185 -20.50 20.13 9.17
C SER A 185 -20.61 21.48 9.88
N MET A 186 -20.53 21.50 11.21
CA MET A 186 -20.64 22.74 12.01
C MET A 186 -19.37 23.60 11.97
N VAL A 187 -18.23 23.05 11.54
CA VAL A 187 -16.94 23.73 11.45
C VAL A 187 -16.46 23.92 10.01
N GLU A 188 -17.21 23.45 9.01
CA GLU A 188 -16.82 23.48 7.59
C GLU A 188 -16.45 24.90 7.12
N ARG A 189 -17.13 25.93 7.62
CA ARG A 189 -16.82 27.34 7.36
C ARG A 189 -15.41 27.77 7.77
N PHE A 190 -14.77 27.04 8.68
CA PHE A 190 -13.39 27.28 9.10
C PHE A 190 -12.38 26.49 8.27
N ILE A 191 -12.83 25.54 7.45
CA ILE A 191 -12.01 24.62 6.67
C ILE A 191 -11.83 25.19 5.26
N SER A 192 -10.57 25.44 4.88
CA SER A 192 -10.22 25.87 3.53
C SER A 192 -10.71 24.85 2.51
N GLN A 193 -11.54 25.29 1.57
CA GLN A 193 -12.12 24.47 0.51
C GLN A 193 -12.96 23.28 1.01
N GLY A 194 -13.30 23.23 2.31
CA GLY A 194 -13.97 22.08 2.92
C GLY A 194 -13.14 20.79 2.92
N ILE A 195 -11.83 20.85 2.70
CA ILE A 195 -10.95 19.67 2.63
C ILE A 195 -10.30 19.39 3.98
N TYR A 196 -10.45 18.16 4.46
CA TYR A 196 -9.75 17.66 5.63
C TYR A 196 -8.99 16.37 5.30
N ASN A 197 -8.05 15.98 6.17
CA ASN A 197 -7.31 14.73 6.07
C ASN A 197 -7.67 13.83 7.26
N LEU A 198 -7.91 12.56 6.98
CA LEU A 198 -7.91 11.49 7.99
C LEU A 198 -6.62 10.69 7.83
N SER A 199 -5.86 10.58 8.92
CA SER A 199 -4.48 10.09 8.89
C SER A 199 -4.26 8.86 9.77
N TRP A 200 -3.54 7.88 9.24
CA TRP A 200 -2.97 6.76 9.98
C TRP A 200 -1.45 6.92 10.05
N PHE A 201 -0.94 7.30 11.22
CA PHE A 201 0.49 7.48 11.47
C PHE A 201 1.13 6.24 12.07
N GLY A 202 2.43 6.07 11.83
CA GLY A 202 3.24 5.06 12.52
C GLY A 202 3.20 3.63 11.95
N GLY A 203 2.41 3.40 10.91
CA GLY A 203 2.39 2.13 10.18
C GLY A 203 1.79 0.96 10.98
N LEU A 204 2.40 -0.22 10.87
CA LEU A 204 2.07 -1.43 11.62
C LEU A 204 3.34 -1.98 12.26
N PRO A 205 3.23 -2.71 13.38
CA PRO A 205 4.35 -3.40 13.98
C PRO A 205 4.87 -4.53 13.09
N ILE A 206 6.12 -4.94 13.33
CA ILE A 206 6.68 -6.17 12.80
C ILE A 206 5.95 -7.36 13.46
N THR A 207 5.46 -8.26 12.63
CA THR A 207 4.59 -9.38 13.06
C THR A 207 5.20 -10.75 12.81
N GLU A 208 6.43 -10.80 12.27
CA GLU A 208 7.12 -12.03 11.92
C GLU A 208 8.45 -12.20 12.64
N LYS A 209 8.88 -13.46 12.83
CA LYS A 209 10.20 -13.79 13.41
C LYS A 209 11.35 -13.20 12.62
N ASN A 210 11.24 -13.24 11.30
CA ASN A 210 12.22 -12.67 10.41
C ASN A 210 11.83 -11.24 10.09
N ALA A 211 12.25 -10.32 10.96
CA ALA A 211 11.99 -8.89 10.82
C ALA A 211 12.46 -8.32 9.48
N THR A 212 13.61 -8.79 8.97
CA THR A 212 14.14 -8.35 7.67
C THR A 212 13.24 -8.76 6.51
N ASP A 213 12.71 -9.98 6.55
CA ASP A 213 11.75 -10.46 5.56
C ASP A 213 10.43 -9.68 5.66
N ASP A 214 9.87 -9.47 6.85
CA ASP A 214 8.64 -8.67 7.04
C ASP A 214 8.82 -7.23 6.53
N ALA A 215 9.94 -6.60 6.88
CA ALA A 215 10.30 -5.25 6.43
C ALA A 215 10.49 -5.12 4.91
N SER A 216 10.69 -6.23 4.19
CA SER A 216 10.72 -6.25 2.73
C SER A 216 9.33 -6.13 2.10
N TYR A 217 8.29 -6.57 2.81
CA TYR A 217 6.89 -6.40 2.40
C TYR A 217 6.26 -5.11 2.92
N PHE A 218 6.87 -4.52 3.95
CA PHE A 218 6.39 -3.33 4.63
C PHE A 218 6.45 -2.10 3.72
N ASP A 219 5.30 -1.52 3.42
CA ASP A 219 5.16 -0.38 2.53
C ASP A 219 3.83 0.36 2.72
N ALA A 220 3.73 1.56 2.18
CA ALA A 220 2.52 2.38 2.14
C ALA A 220 2.08 2.68 0.71
N PHE A 221 0.78 2.82 0.51
CA PHE A 221 0.20 2.99 -0.82
C PHE A 221 -0.94 4.00 -0.84
N ILE A 222 -0.99 4.77 -1.93
CA ILE A 222 -2.16 5.50 -2.42
C ILE A 222 -2.69 4.73 -3.63
N TYR A 223 -3.98 4.43 -3.65
CA TYR A 223 -4.61 3.83 -4.82
C TYR A 223 -5.53 4.83 -5.52
N GLN A 224 -5.15 5.17 -6.75
CA GLN A 224 -5.80 6.20 -7.56
C GLN A 224 -5.82 5.76 -9.03
N GLY A 225 -6.97 5.88 -9.70
CA GLY A 225 -7.09 5.61 -11.13
C GLY A 225 -6.69 4.19 -11.59
N GLY A 226 -6.69 3.21 -10.69
CA GLY A 226 -6.24 1.84 -11.00
C GLY A 226 -4.77 1.55 -10.68
N GLU A 227 -4.01 2.56 -10.21
CA GLU A 227 -2.58 2.47 -9.96
C GLU A 227 -2.24 2.61 -8.47
N LEU A 228 -1.11 2.00 -8.09
CA LEU A 228 -0.54 2.11 -6.74
C LEU A 228 0.64 3.06 -6.75
N HIS A 229 0.63 4.02 -5.84
CA HIS A 229 1.75 4.92 -5.60
C HIS A 229 2.32 4.69 -4.20
N SER A 230 3.61 4.39 -4.12
CA SER A 230 4.36 4.19 -2.88
C SER A 230 5.29 5.37 -2.60
N PRO A 231 5.52 5.76 -1.33
CA PRO A 231 6.37 6.88 -1.02
C PRO A 231 7.85 6.60 -1.27
N LYS A 232 8.62 7.64 -1.57
CA LYS A 232 10.08 7.58 -1.44
C LYS A 232 10.47 7.51 0.03
N ILE A 233 11.27 6.51 0.39
CA ILE A 233 11.76 6.33 1.76
C ILE A 233 12.90 7.32 2.04
N SER A 234 12.81 8.04 3.15
CA SER A 234 13.89 8.87 3.68
C SER A 234 14.88 8.04 4.52
N GLU A 235 16.17 8.33 4.38
CA GLU A 235 17.24 7.69 5.17
C GLU A 235 17.29 8.20 6.63
N ASN A 236 16.71 9.38 6.89
CA ASN A 236 16.66 9.99 8.22
C ASN A 236 15.22 10.07 8.71
N LYS A 237 15.00 10.27 10.02
CA LYS A 237 13.68 10.46 10.66
C LYS A 237 12.89 11.71 10.21
N ASN A 238 13.29 12.32 9.10
CA ASN A 238 12.58 13.39 8.43
C ASN A 238 11.96 12.79 7.15
N PRO A 239 10.72 12.29 7.22
CA PRO A 239 10.08 11.68 6.07
C PRO A 239 9.80 12.72 4.98
N LYS A 240 9.94 12.30 3.72
CA LYS A 240 9.41 13.06 2.60
C LYS A 240 7.96 12.65 2.41
N GLU A 241 7.07 13.64 2.30
CA GLU A 241 5.66 13.41 1.99
C GLU A 241 5.48 13.44 0.48
N ASP A 242 5.02 12.32 -0.06
CA ASP A 242 4.47 12.28 -1.40
C ASP A 242 2.97 12.58 -1.30
N ASN A 243 2.55 13.65 -1.96
CA ASN A 243 1.18 14.16 -1.94
C ASN A 243 0.62 14.13 -3.35
N ILE A 244 -0.36 13.24 -3.55
CA ILE A 244 -0.97 13.00 -4.85
C ILE A 244 -2.41 13.51 -4.79
N LYS A 245 -2.76 14.38 -5.75
CA LYS A 245 -4.11 14.92 -5.91
C LYS A 245 -4.91 14.10 -6.91
N GLY A 246 -6.22 14.05 -6.70
CA GLY A 246 -7.19 13.39 -7.57
C GLY A 246 -7.95 12.29 -6.86
N GLU A 247 -8.86 11.64 -7.59
CA GLU A 247 -9.78 10.64 -7.04
C GLU A 247 -9.05 9.45 -6.43
N THR A 248 -8.96 9.47 -5.09
CA THR A 248 -8.24 8.45 -4.32
C THR A 248 -9.24 7.48 -3.73
N ALA A 249 -9.16 6.21 -4.14
CA ALA A 249 -10.10 5.19 -3.70
C ALA A 249 -9.78 4.67 -2.29
N TRP A 250 -8.51 4.60 -1.91
CA TRP A 250 -8.07 4.29 -0.55
C TRP A 250 -6.58 4.62 -0.37
N VAL A 251 -6.16 4.68 0.90
CA VAL A 251 -4.74 4.68 1.29
C VAL A 251 -4.49 3.56 2.30
N ALA A 252 -3.30 2.96 2.29
CA ALA A 252 -3.01 1.82 3.17
C ALA A 252 -1.54 1.72 3.57
N VAL A 253 -1.28 1.11 4.73
CA VAL A 253 0.02 0.58 5.14
C VAL A 253 -0.12 -0.92 5.33
N ARG A 254 0.84 -1.71 4.85
CA ARG A 254 0.83 -3.16 5.01
C ARG A 254 2.13 -3.68 5.59
N SER A 255 2.06 -4.81 6.29
CA SER A 255 3.18 -5.73 6.53
C SER A 255 3.09 -6.93 5.59
N LYS A 256 3.83 -8.01 5.86
CA LYS A 256 3.76 -9.23 5.06
C LYS A 256 2.37 -9.86 5.06
N TYR A 257 1.68 -9.87 6.20
CA TYR A 257 0.39 -10.56 6.35
C TYR A 257 -0.76 -9.69 6.85
N PHE A 258 -0.52 -8.43 7.22
CA PHE A 258 -1.55 -7.54 7.77
C PHE A 258 -1.57 -6.20 7.06
N VAL A 259 -2.70 -5.50 7.14
CA VAL A 259 -2.91 -4.21 6.49
C VAL A 259 -3.82 -3.32 7.33
N SER A 260 -3.49 -2.02 7.36
CA SER A 260 -4.36 -0.93 7.77
C SER A 260 -4.71 -0.13 6.53
N ALA A 261 -6.00 0.02 6.22
CA ALA A 261 -6.46 0.76 5.04
C ALA A 261 -7.60 1.71 5.41
N LEU A 262 -7.50 2.96 4.96
CA LEU A 262 -8.57 3.95 5.02
C LEU A 262 -9.29 3.99 3.68
N ILE A 263 -10.56 3.61 3.69
CA ILE A 263 -11.40 3.39 2.51
C ILE A 263 -12.65 4.28 2.63
N PRO A 264 -12.68 5.46 2.01
CA PRO A 264 -13.82 6.35 2.06
C PRO A 264 -14.99 5.79 1.23
N ASN A 265 -16.23 6.11 1.61
CA ASN A 265 -17.42 5.65 0.87
C ASN A 265 -17.57 6.31 -0.51
N LYS A 266 -16.91 7.44 -0.72
CA LYS A 266 -16.74 8.10 -2.02
C LYS A 266 -15.25 8.38 -2.20
N PRO A 267 -14.70 8.34 -3.43
CA PRO A 267 -13.31 8.67 -3.65
C PRO A 267 -12.91 10.00 -2.97
N GLY A 268 -11.77 10.00 -2.29
CA GLY A 268 -11.16 11.19 -1.74
C GLY A 268 -10.59 12.09 -2.83
N LEU A 269 -10.15 13.29 -2.46
CA LEU A 269 -9.55 14.28 -3.35
C LEU A 269 -8.03 14.13 -3.52
N GLY A 270 -7.43 13.21 -2.77
CA GLY A 270 -6.01 12.95 -2.80
C GLY A 270 -5.57 12.01 -1.68
N GLY A 271 -4.32 11.59 -1.78
CA GLY A 271 -3.64 10.80 -0.76
C GLY A 271 -2.30 11.42 -0.43
N LYS A 272 -1.86 11.20 0.80
CA LYS A 272 -0.51 11.52 1.27
C LYS A 272 0.12 10.27 1.82
N THR A 273 1.36 10.02 1.46
CA THR A 273 2.17 8.93 1.99
C THR A 273 3.52 9.46 2.39
N SER A 274 4.08 8.94 3.47
CA SER A 274 5.43 9.27 3.89
C SER A 274 6.11 8.04 4.49
N GLY A 275 7.44 8.00 4.40
CA GLY A 275 8.22 6.86 4.88
C GLY A 275 9.63 7.26 5.28
N TYR A 276 10.15 6.65 6.35
CA TYR A 276 11.54 6.80 6.77
C TYR A 276 12.09 5.52 7.41
N LYS A 277 13.41 5.35 7.37
CA LYS A 277 14.09 4.27 8.11
C LYS A 277 14.26 4.61 9.58
N ASN A 278 13.97 3.65 10.46
CA ASN A 278 14.20 3.73 11.89
C ASN A 278 15.21 2.66 12.32
N GLY A 279 16.50 2.92 12.08
CA GLY A 279 17.55 1.92 12.25
C GLY A 279 17.78 1.11 10.97
N GLU A 280 18.35 -0.09 11.10
CA GLU A 280 18.79 -0.88 9.95
C GLU A 280 17.66 -1.64 9.24
N VAL A 281 16.65 -2.08 9.99
CA VAL A 281 15.60 -2.98 9.49
C VAL A 281 14.24 -2.29 9.45
N GLU A 282 13.88 -1.55 10.49
CA GLU A 282 12.55 -0.97 10.62
C GLU A 282 12.37 0.23 9.67
N LYS A 283 11.22 0.28 9.03
CA LYS A 283 10.74 1.45 8.30
C LYS A 283 9.45 1.89 8.98
N ILE A 284 9.19 3.18 9.02
CA ILE A 284 7.94 3.73 9.54
C ILE A 284 7.26 4.45 8.40
N TYR A 285 6.02 4.07 8.14
CA TYR A 285 5.18 4.71 7.13
C TYR A 285 3.99 5.40 7.76
N SER A 286 3.49 6.43 7.09
CA SER A 286 2.25 7.09 7.47
C SER A 286 1.45 7.40 6.21
N VAL A 287 0.13 7.31 6.32
CA VAL A 287 -0.80 7.59 5.23
C VAL A 287 -1.88 8.56 5.68
N SER A 288 -2.33 9.39 4.76
CA SER A 288 -3.51 10.24 4.96
C SER A 288 -4.34 10.28 3.70
N ILE A 289 -5.64 10.37 3.85
CA ILE A 289 -6.55 10.59 2.73
C ILE A 289 -7.24 11.94 2.87
N SER A 290 -7.23 12.71 1.78
CA SER A 290 -7.89 14.01 1.70
C SER A 290 -9.36 13.83 1.30
N LEU A 291 -10.27 14.40 2.07
CA LEU A 291 -11.72 14.16 2.02
C LEU A 291 -12.50 15.49 2.05
N LEU A 292 -13.69 15.51 1.45
CA LEU A 292 -14.62 16.65 1.52
C LEU A 292 -15.51 16.54 2.76
N ALA A 293 -15.49 17.57 3.62
CA ALA A 293 -16.24 17.60 4.89
C ALA A 293 -17.75 17.38 4.71
N HIS A 294 -18.35 17.92 3.65
CA HIS A 294 -19.79 17.81 3.38
C HIS A 294 -20.20 16.49 2.70
N GLN A 295 -19.27 15.78 2.04
CA GLN A 295 -19.58 14.58 1.26
C GLN A 295 -19.06 13.27 1.87
N ASN A 296 -17.89 13.31 2.49
CA ASN A 296 -17.11 12.14 2.89
C ASN A 296 -17.11 11.97 4.41
N LYS A 297 -18.29 11.97 5.05
CA LYS A 297 -18.37 11.77 6.50
C LYS A 297 -17.89 10.37 6.92
N ASN A 298 -18.14 9.37 6.09
CA ASN A 298 -17.91 7.96 6.44
C ASN A 298 -16.68 7.39 5.72
N THR A 299 -15.71 6.92 6.51
CA THR A 299 -14.53 6.19 6.05
C THR A 299 -14.42 4.86 6.78
N ARG A 300 -14.26 3.76 6.04
CA ARG A 300 -13.99 2.45 6.61
C ARG A 300 -12.49 2.32 6.91
N LEU A 301 -12.14 2.05 8.15
CA LEU A 301 -10.82 1.54 8.52
C LEU A 301 -10.88 0.02 8.45
N TYR A 302 -10.14 -0.60 7.53
CA TYR A 302 -9.85 -2.03 7.60
C TYR A 302 -8.54 -2.22 8.35
N LEU A 303 -8.55 -2.97 9.45
CA LEU A 303 -7.36 -3.27 10.23
C LEU A 303 -7.31 -4.77 10.56
N GLY A 304 -6.51 -5.51 9.81
CA GLY A 304 -6.52 -6.97 9.96
C GLY A 304 -5.73 -7.73 8.89
N PRO A 305 -6.05 -9.01 8.69
CA PRO A 305 -5.27 -9.92 7.85
C PRO A 305 -5.39 -9.60 6.35
N LEU A 306 -4.30 -9.78 5.62
CA LEU A 306 -4.21 -9.57 4.17
C LEU A 306 -4.62 -10.84 3.40
N GLU A 307 -5.83 -11.34 3.68
CA GLU A 307 -6.40 -12.54 3.05
C GLU A 307 -7.11 -12.20 1.74
N TYR A 308 -6.75 -12.88 0.64
CA TYR A 308 -7.27 -12.53 -0.70
C TYR A 308 -8.80 -12.42 -0.77
N SER A 309 -9.53 -13.45 -0.33
CA SER A 309 -11.00 -13.47 -0.40
C SER A 309 -11.63 -12.36 0.44
N ARG A 310 -11.09 -12.11 1.63
CA ARG A 310 -11.58 -11.09 2.56
C ARG A 310 -11.35 -9.69 2.02
N ILE A 311 -10.15 -9.42 1.54
CA ILE A 311 -9.78 -8.15 0.93
C ILE A 311 -10.56 -7.91 -0.36
N LYS A 312 -10.77 -8.94 -1.18
CA LYS A 312 -11.57 -8.84 -2.41
C LYS A 312 -13.03 -8.50 -2.10
N ALA A 313 -13.59 -9.06 -1.03
CA ALA A 313 -14.97 -8.81 -0.61
C ALA A 313 -15.23 -7.35 -0.21
N LEU A 314 -14.20 -6.54 0.07
CA LEU A 314 -14.36 -5.11 0.35
C LEU A 314 -14.84 -4.31 -0.87
N GLY A 315 -14.65 -4.84 -2.08
CA GLY A 315 -15.18 -4.26 -3.32
C GLY A 315 -14.46 -3.01 -3.84
N VAL A 316 -13.29 -2.66 -3.30
CA VAL A 316 -12.55 -1.42 -3.61
C VAL A 316 -11.19 -1.67 -4.26
N GLU A 317 -10.99 -2.86 -4.82
CA GLU A 317 -9.72 -3.29 -5.42
C GLU A 317 -8.50 -3.20 -4.49
N LEU A 318 -8.71 -3.31 -3.18
CA LEU A 318 -7.62 -3.40 -2.21
C LEU A 318 -6.75 -4.65 -2.46
N ASP A 319 -7.24 -5.66 -3.18
CA ASP A 319 -6.43 -6.83 -3.60
C ASP A 319 -5.31 -6.48 -4.58
N SER A 320 -5.28 -5.26 -5.14
CA SER A 320 -4.16 -4.75 -5.94
C SER A 320 -2.89 -4.60 -5.11
N ILE A 321 -3.01 -4.35 -3.80
CA ILE A 321 -1.87 -4.21 -2.87
C ILE A 321 -1.09 -5.52 -2.74
N MET A 322 -1.68 -6.65 -3.10
CA MET A 322 -1.02 -7.96 -3.09
C MET A 322 -0.19 -8.14 -4.35
N ASN A 323 1.13 -8.22 -4.20
CA ASN A 323 2.04 -8.45 -5.32
C ASN A 323 1.97 -9.92 -5.75
N PHE A 324 1.10 -10.21 -6.72
CA PHE A 324 0.97 -11.53 -7.36
C PHE A 324 1.97 -11.72 -8.53
N GLY A 325 3.02 -10.90 -8.60
CA GLY A 325 3.97 -10.86 -9.70
C GLY A 325 3.49 -10.00 -10.88
N TRP A 326 4.32 -9.97 -11.92
CA TRP A 326 4.07 -9.22 -13.16
C TRP A 326 2.82 -9.71 -13.89
N SER A 327 2.19 -8.83 -14.67
CA SER A 327 0.83 -8.98 -15.20
C SER A 327 0.57 -10.32 -15.92
N LEU A 328 1.58 -10.89 -16.60
CA LEU A 328 1.47 -12.18 -17.30
C LEU A 328 1.41 -13.40 -16.34
N ILE A 329 2.07 -13.34 -15.18
CA ILE A 329 2.07 -14.43 -14.19
C ILE A 329 0.91 -14.30 -13.20
N ARG A 330 0.39 -13.09 -12.98
CA ARG A 330 -0.68 -12.82 -12.01
C ARG A 330 -1.88 -13.78 -12.12
N PRO A 331 -2.41 -14.13 -13.31
CA PRO A 331 -3.49 -15.11 -13.43
C PRO A 331 -3.09 -16.52 -12.94
N ILE A 332 -1.85 -16.94 -13.23
CA ILE A 332 -1.31 -18.23 -12.79
C ILE A 332 -1.17 -18.23 -11.27
N ALA A 333 -0.60 -17.18 -10.68
CA ALA A 333 -0.44 -17.06 -9.24
C ALA A 333 -1.78 -17.11 -8.50
N LYS A 334 -2.78 -16.35 -8.99
CA LYS A 334 -4.16 -16.40 -8.46
C LYS A 334 -4.79 -17.79 -8.61
N GLY A 335 -4.59 -18.45 -9.75
CA GLY A 335 -5.09 -19.81 -9.99
C GLY A 335 -4.48 -20.84 -9.06
N VAL A 336 -3.17 -20.80 -8.84
CA VAL A 336 -2.46 -21.65 -7.88
C VAL A 336 -2.97 -21.42 -6.46
N HIS A 337 -3.09 -20.16 -6.03
CA HIS A 337 -3.61 -19.82 -4.71
C HIS A 337 -5.05 -20.35 -4.50
N PHE A 338 -5.93 -20.14 -5.48
CA PHE A 338 -7.29 -20.67 -5.46
C PHE A 338 -7.32 -22.20 -5.34
N LEU A 339 -6.50 -22.89 -6.14
CA LEU A 339 -6.42 -24.35 -6.12
C LEU A 339 -5.95 -24.87 -4.76
N LEU A 340 -4.91 -24.27 -4.18
CA LEU A 340 -4.40 -24.65 -2.86
C LEU A 340 -5.45 -24.47 -1.76
N ILE A 341 -6.19 -23.35 -1.76
CA ILE A 341 -7.29 -23.14 -0.80
C ILE A 341 -8.39 -24.19 -0.99
N LYS A 342 -8.79 -24.46 -2.23
CA LYS A 342 -9.81 -25.48 -2.53
C LYS A 342 -9.37 -26.87 -2.08
N MET A 343 -8.12 -27.24 -2.32
CA MET A 343 -7.57 -28.52 -1.83
C MET A 343 -7.58 -28.58 -0.30
N ASN A 344 -7.24 -27.47 0.37
CA ASN A 344 -7.25 -27.40 1.83
C ASN A 344 -8.66 -27.55 2.43
N THR A 345 -9.72 -27.20 1.70
CA THR A 345 -11.10 -27.46 2.16
C THR A 345 -11.47 -28.93 2.23
N PHE A 346 -10.81 -29.80 1.45
CA PHE A 346 -11.02 -31.25 1.48
C PHE A 346 -9.98 -31.97 2.35
N ILE A 347 -8.74 -31.46 2.36
CA ILE A 347 -7.61 -32.00 3.11
C ILE A 347 -7.12 -30.88 4.03
N PRO A 348 -7.56 -30.79 5.29
CA PRO A 348 -7.22 -29.70 6.20
C PRO A 348 -5.80 -29.84 6.77
N ASN A 349 -4.82 -30.09 5.89
CA ASN A 349 -3.40 -30.18 6.19
C ASN A 349 -2.61 -29.67 4.99
N TYR A 350 -2.07 -28.46 5.11
CA TYR A 350 -1.28 -27.83 4.06
C TYR A 350 -0.08 -28.65 3.60
N GLY A 351 0.55 -29.43 4.48
CA GLY A 351 1.66 -30.31 4.09
C GLY A 351 1.23 -31.38 3.10
N VAL A 352 0.09 -32.02 3.34
CA VAL A 352 -0.49 -33.02 2.42
C VAL A 352 -0.98 -32.35 1.14
N VAL A 353 -1.63 -31.18 1.25
CA VAL A 353 -2.05 -30.39 0.08
C VAL A 353 -0.87 -30.10 -0.84
N LEU A 354 0.28 -29.69 -0.29
CA LEU A 354 1.48 -29.42 -1.07
C LEU A 354 2.06 -30.68 -1.73
N ILE A 355 2.06 -31.82 -1.05
CA ILE A 355 2.48 -33.10 -1.66
C ILE A 355 1.59 -33.43 -2.86
N VAL A 356 0.27 -33.39 -2.68
CA VAL A 356 -0.70 -33.68 -3.76
C VAL A 356 -0.57 -32.67 -4.89
N PHE A 357 -0.43 -31.38 -4.57
CA PHE A 357 -0.24 -30.32 -5.55
C PHE A 357 1.05 -30.55 -6.36
N SER A 358 2.16 -30.92 -5.71
CA SER A 358 3.42 -31.21 -6.40
C SER A 358 3.30 -32.39 -7.39
N LEU A 359 2.52 -33.42 -7.03
CA LEU A 359 2.24 -34.56 -7.91
C LEU A 359 1.36 -34.15 -9.09
N LEU A 360 0.30 -33.37 -8.84
CA LEU A 360 -0.56 -32.83 -9.89
C LEU A 360 0.21 -31.99 -10.90
N ILE A 361 1.06 -31.08 -10.43
CA ILE A 361 1.90 -30.27 -11.30
C ILE A 361 2.85 -31.16 -12.11
N LYS A 362 3.50 -32.16 -11.49
CA LYS A 362 4.35 -33.12 -12.21
C LYS A 362 3.60 -33.87 -13.32
N ILE A 363 2.36 -34.28 -13.07
CA ILE A 363 1.51 -34.95 -14.08
C ILE A 363 1.15 -33.97 -15.21
N LEU A 364 0.77 -32.75 -14.87
CA LEU A 364 0.40 -31.72 -15.84
C LEU A 364 1.56 -31.35 -16.76
N VAL A 365 2.77 -31.20 -16.21
CA VAL A 365 3.97 -30.85 -16.99
C VAL A 365 4.67 -32.07 -17.58
N TYR A 366 4.25 -33.29 -17.25
CA TYR A 366 4.83 -34.54 -17.76
C TYR A 366 5.04 -34.58 -19.29
N PRO A 367 4.09 -34.22 -20.16
CA PRO A 367 4.33 -34.25 -21.61
C PRO A 367 5.46 -33.29 -22.04
N LEU A 368 5.59 -32.14 -21.38
CA LEU A 368 6.68 -31.21 -21.61
C LEU A 368 8.02 -31.77 -21.10
N THR A 369 8.02 -32.34 -19.89
CA THR A 369 9.20 -32.98 -19.31
C THR A 369 9.67 -34.17 -20.15
N LYS A 370 8.75 -34.99 -20.67
CA LYS A 370 9.07 -36.11 -21.56
C LYS A 370 9.76 -35.62 -22.84
N LYS A 371 9.22 -34.60 -23.49
CA LYS A 371 9.85 -33.98 -24.69
C LYS A 371 11.24 -33.41 -24.39
N SER A 372 11.39 -32.76 -23.24
CA SER A 372 12.69 -32.24 -22.79
C SER A 372 13.69 -33.38 -22.61
N TYR A 373 13.28 -34.48 -21.95
CA TYR A 373 14.12 -35.64 -21.73
C TYR A 373 14.52 -36.35 -23.03
N GLU A 374 13.58 -36.53 -23.96
CA GLU A 374 13.86 -37.07 -25.31
C GLU A 374 14.87 -36.19 -26.07
N SER A 375 14.77 -34.86 -25.97
CA SER A 375 15.75 -33.94 -26.57
C SER A 375 17.13 -34.10 -25.95
N THR A 376 17.22 -34.21 -24.62
CA THR A 376 18.49 -34.43 -23.92
C THR A 376 19.12 -35.76 -24.29
N GLN A 377 18.34 -36.84 -24.42
CA GLN A 377 18.85 -38.14 -24.87
C GLN A 377 19.40 -38.08 -26.30
N LYS A 378 18.70 -37.40 -27.22
CA LYS A 378 19.20 -37.20 -28.58
C LYS A 378 20.48 -36.37 -28.59
N MET A 379 20.59 -35.33 -27.77
CA MET A 379 21.81 -34.55 -27.63
C MET A 379 22.98 -35.41 -27.12
N GLN A 380 22.74 -36.26 -26.12
CA GLN A 380 23.74 -37.20 -25.61
C GLN A 380 24.20 -38.19 -26.69
N ALA A 381 23.29 -38.68 -27.54
CA ALA A 381 23.61 -39.56 -28.65
C ALA A 381 24.47 -38.87 -29.73
N VAL A 382 24.29 -37.56 -29.95
CA VAL A 382 25.06 -36.76 -30.93
C VAL A 382 26.42 -36.31 -30.38
N GLN A 383 26.62 -36.33 -29.06
CA GLN A 383 27.85 -35.87 -28.40
C GLN A 383 29.16 -36.48 -28.95
N PRO A 384 29.24 -37.80 -29.25
CA PRO A 384 30.47 -38.39 -29.80
C PRO A 384 30.80 -37.85 -31.20
N GLN A 385 29.79 -37.70 -32.05
CA GLN A 385 29.93 -37.16 -33.40
C GLN A 385 30.31 -35.68 -33.36
N LEU A 386 29.76 -34.93 -32.40
CA LEU A 386 30.12 -33.54 -32.15
C LEU A 386 31.59 -33.40 -31.74
N ASN A 387 32.11 -34.33 -30.93
CA ASN A 387 33.53 -34.34 -30.54
C ASN A 387 34.44 -34.66 -31.72
N ALA A 388 34.09 -35.64 -32.55
CA ALA A 388 34.82 -35.93 -33.80
C ALA A 388 34.84 -34.73 -34.76
N LEU A 389 33.73 -33.98 -34.85
CA LEU A 389 33.64 -32.75 -35.63
C LEU A 389 34.58 -31.65 -35.10
N LYS A 390 34.65 -31.50 -33.76
CA LYS A 390 35.52 -30.54 -33.08
C LYS A 390 37.00 -30.86 -33.33
N GLU A 391 37.38 -32.14 -33.34
CA GLU A 391 38.74 -32.56 -33.68
C GLU A 391 39.07 -32.28 -35.15
N LYS A 392 38.14 -32.57 -36.07
CA LYS A 392 38.31 -32.37 -37.51
C LYS A 392 38.43 -30.90 -37.93
N TYR A 393 37.72 -29.98 -37.25
CA TYR A 393 37.66 -28.56 -37.61
C TYR A 393 38.25 -27.64 -36.53
N LYS A 394 39.20 -28.12 -35.74
CA LYS A 394 39.81 -27.40 -34.60
C LYS A 394 40.34 -26.00 -34.94
N ASN A 395 40.78 -25.79 -36.19
CA ASN A 395 41.37 -24.53 -36.65
C ASN A 395 40.43 -23.69 -37.56
N ASP A 396 39.19 -24.13 -37.82
CA ASP A 396 38.22 -23.42 -38.67
C ASP A 396 36.86 -23.32 -37.98
N GLN A 397 36.72 -22.28 -37.17
CA GLN A 397 35.53 -22.03 -36.34
C GLN A 397 34.26 -21.80 -37.19
N LYS A 398 34.41 -21.29 -38.42
CA LYS A 398 33.27 -21.06 -39.32
C LYS A 398 32.74 -22.38 -39.88
N LYS A 399 33.62 -23.27 -40.34
CA LYS A 399 33.22 -24.62 -40.77
C LYS A 399 32.71 -25.48 -39.61
N MET A 400 33.31 -25.35 -38.43
CA MET A 400 32.85 -26.03 -37.22
C MET A 400 31.40 -25.65 -36.87
N SER A 401 31.06 -24.36 -36.86
CA SER A 401 29.69 -23.90 -36.57
C SER A 401 28.67 -24.37 -37.62
N GLN A 402 29.05 -24.34 -38.91
CA GLN A 402 28.18 -24.83 -40.00
C GLN A 402 27.94 -26.34 -39.90
N ALA A 403 29.01 -27.11 -39.68
CA ALA A 403 28.92 -28.57 -39.58
C ALA A 403 28.18 -28.99 -38.30
N GLN A 404 28.35 -28.28 -37.18
CA GLN A 404 27.60 -28.50 -35.95
C GLN A 404 26.10 -28.27 -36.15
N MET A 405 25.71 -27.18 -36.83
CA MET A 405 24.30 -26.90 -37.11
C MET A 405 23.71 -27.93 -38.08
N ALA A 406 24.48 -28.42 -39.06
CA ALA A 406 24.06 -29.50 -39.95
C ALA A 406 23.83 -30.81 -39.18
N LEU A 407 24.75 -31.17 -38.28
CA LEU A 407 24.66 -32.35 -37.43
C LEU A 407 23.41 -32.33 -36.52
N PHE A 408 23.14 -31.18 -35.88
CA PHE A 408 21.95 -31.00 -35.05
C PHE A 408 20.66 -31.07 -35.86
N LYS A 409 20.64 -30.50 -37.07
CA LYS A 409 19.48 -30.55 -37.97
C LYS A 409 19.22 -31.97 -38.47
N GLU A 410 20.27 -32.71 -38.82
CA GLU A 410 20.19 -34.11 -39.27
C GLU A 410 19.62 -35.02 -38.18
N HIS A 411 20.03 -34.82 -36.92
CA HIS A 411 19.57 -35.62 -35.78
C HIS A 411 18.31 -35.06 -35.10
N GLY A 412 17.71 -34.01 -35.65
CA GLY A 412 16.48 -33.40 -35.13
C GLY A 412 16.62 -32.89 -33.69
N VAL A 413 17.82 -32.44 -33.31
CA VAL A 413 18.12 -31.86 -32.00
C VAL A 413 18.02 -30.35 -32.12
N ASN A 414 17.20 -29.73 -31.26
CA ASN A 414 17.17 -28.28 -31.15
C ASN A 414 18.05 -27.88 -29.94
N PRO A 415 19.24 -27.30 -30.17
CA PRO A 415 20.15 -26.92 -29.10
C PRO A 415 19.61 -25.82 -28.19
#